data_AF-A0A2H5WCT3-F1
#
_entry.id   AF-A0A2H5WCT3-F1
#
_cell.length_a   1.000
_cell.length_b   1.000
_cell.length_c   1.000
_cell.angle_alpha   90.00
_cell.angle_beta   90.00
_cell.angle_gamma   90.00
#
_symmetry.space_group_name_H-M   'P 1'
#
loop_
_entity.id
_entity.type
_entity.pdbx_description
1 polymer ?
#
loop_
_entity_poly.entity_id
_entity_poly.type
_entity_poly.pdbx_seq_one_letter_code
_entity_poly.pdbx_strand_id
1 'polypeptide(L)' 'MAACYRGLLGALVIDEADRDLAPRIEAMGVRVGVTDTIMSDDVAAERLARFALDLLG' A
#
# COMPACT_ATOMS: atom_id res chain seq x y z
N MET A 1 4.05 8.58 -8.84
CA MET A 1 4.99 9.39 -8.04
C MET A 1 5.54 8.61 -6.82
N ALA A 2 6.00 7.36 -7.01
CA ALA A 2 6.44 6.49 -5.90
C ALA A 2 7.95 6.53 -5.59
N ALA A 3 8.75 7.22 -6.41
CA ALA A 3 10.21 7.22 -6.27
C ALA A 3 10.75 8.03 -5.08
N CYS A 4 9.95 8.92 -4.48
CA CYS A 4 10.40 9.80 -3.39
C CYS A 4 10.63 9.08 -2.04
N TYR A 5 10.12 7.87 -1.85
CA TYR A 5 10.14 7.19 -0.54
C TYR A 5 11.11 6.00 -0.47
N ARG A 6 11.99 5.88 -1.47
CA ARG A 6 12.93 4.77 -1.59
C ARG A 6 13.90 4.76 -0.40
N GLY A 7 13.86 3.69 0.40
CA GLY A 7 14.74 3.49 1.57
C GLY A 7 14.15 3.89 2.92
N LEU A 8 12.95 4.47 2.97
CA LEU A 8 12.24 4.81 4.22
C LEU A 8 11.03 3.91 4.49
N LEU A 9 10.42 3.36 3.43
CA LEU A 9 9.23 2.53 3.54
C LEU A 9 9.61 1.04 3.58
N GLY A 10 9.20 0.35 4.66
CA GLY A 10 9.26 -1.11 4.72
C GLY A 10 8.14 -1.81 3.94
N ALA A 11 7.04 -1.10 3.70
CA ALA A 11 5.90 -1.54 2.90
C ALA A 11 5.11 -0.33 2.35
N LEU A 12 4.39 -0.51 1.24
CA LEU A 12 3.51 0.48 0.61
C LEU A 12 2.16 -0.17 0.30
N VAL A 13 1.07 0.50 0.70
CA VAL A 13 -0.29 0.11 0.29
C VAL A 13 -0.71 0.96 -0.89
N ILE A 14 -1.22 0.34 -1.95
CA ILE A 14 -1.73 1.01 -3.15
C ILE A 14 -3.16 0.59 -3.45
N ASP A 15 -3.85 1.42 -4.22
CA ASP A 15 -5.22 1.16 -4.63
C ASP A 15 -5.32 -0.01 -5.63
N GLU A 16 -6.49 -0.65 -5.68
CA GLU A 16 -6.83 -1.65 -6.70
C GLU A 16 -6.67 -1.11 -8.13
N ALA A 17 -6.99 0.17 -8.36
CA ALA A 17 -6.76 0.81 -9.66
C ALA A 17 -5.28 0.88 -10.06
N ASP A 18 -4.37 0.88 -9.08
CA ASP A 18 -2.92 0.95 -9.25
C ASP A 18 -2.24 -0.43 -9.20
N ARG A 19 -3.01 -1.54 -9.18
CA ARG A 19 -2.48 -2.90 -9.05
C ARG A 19 -1.35 -3.22 -10.03
N ASP A 20 -1.41 -2.70 -11.25
CA ASP A 20 -0.39 -2.90 -12.29
C ASP A 20 0.97 -2.27 -11.94
N LEU A 21 1.01 -1.34 -10.99
CA LEU A 21 2.24 -0.73 -10.48
C LEU A 21 2.92 -1.58 -9.41
N ALA A 22 2.22 -2.53 -8.80
CA ALA A 22 2.75 -3.35 -7.70
C ALA A 22 4.04 -4.09 -8.08
N PRO A 23 4.14 -4.82 -9.21
CA PRO A 23 5.37 -5.54 -9.56
C PRO A 23 6.57 -4.60 -9.75
N ARG A 24 6.32 -3.39 -10.24
CA ARG A 24 7.34 -2.37 -10.44
C ARG A 24 7.84 -1.80 -9.12
N ILE A 25 6.98 -1.68 -8.11
CA ILE A 25 7.34 -1.20 -6.77
C ILE A 25 8.04 -2.29 -5.97
N GLU A 26 7.58 -3.54 -6.08
CA GLU A 26 8.24 -4.70 -5.48
C GLU A 26 9.67 -4.88 -6.02
N ALA A 27 9.88 -4.67 -7.32
CA ALA A 27 11.21 -4.68 -7.93
C ALA A 27 12.16 -3.59 -7.37
N MET A 28 11.64 -2.57 -6.70
CA MET A 28 12.44 -1.55 -6.01
C MET A 28 12.83 -1.95 -4.58
N GLY A 29 12.39 -3.12 -4.10
CA GLY A 29 12.69 -3.66 -2.77
C GLY A 29 11.69 -3.28 -1.67
N VAL A 30 10.47 -2.88 -2.05
CA VAL A 30 9.41 -2.46 -1.12
C VAL A 30 8.28 -3.49 -1.16
N ARG A 31 7.81 -3.97 0.00
CA ARG A 31 6.60 -4.83 0.05
C ARG A 31 5.37 -4.04 -0.39
N VAL A 32 4.54 -4.59 -1.26
CA VAL A 32 3.33 -3.91 -1.74
C VAL A 32 2.08 -4.66 -1.32
N GLY A 33 1.14 -3.96 -0.69
CA GLY A 33 -0.21 -4.46 -0.47
C GLY A 33 -1.19 -3.72 -1.40
N VAL A 34 -2.07 -4.46 -2.06
CA VAL A 34 -3.12 -3.87 -2.91
C VAL A 34 -4.45 -4.06 -2.20
N THR A 35 -5.18 -2.96 -1.97
CA THR A 35 -6.52 -2.96 -1.39
C THR A 35 -7.26 -1.69 -1.78
N ASP A 36 -8.56 -1.60 -1.49
CA ASP A 36 -9.30 -0.34 -1.63
C ASP A 36 -8.74 0.68 -0.64
N THR A 37 -8.19 1.78 -1.16
CA THR A 37 -7.59 2.84 -0.36
C THR A 37 -8.53 4.01 -0.11
N ILE A 38 -9.75 3.96 -0.65
CA ILE A 38 -10.74 5.03 -0.49
C ILE A 38 -11.36 4.95 0.91
N MET A 39 -11.00 5.89 1.78
CA MET A 39 -11.57 6.03 3.12
C MET A 39 -12.92 6.79 3.08
N SER A 40 -13.93 6.23 2.42
CA SER A 40 -15.25 6.87 2.27
C SER A 40 -16.00 7.03 3.60
N ASP A 41 -15.69 6.18 4.57
CA ASP A 41 -16.26 6.18 5.92
C ASP A 41 -15.25 5.60 6.94
N ASP A 42 -15.62 5.64 8.22
CA ASP A 42 -14.78 5.15 9.32
C ASP A 42 -14.51 3.65 9.23
N VAL A 43 -15.44 2.87 8.67
CA VAL A 43 -15.28 1.42 8.50
C VAL A 43 -14.25 1.12 7.40
N ALA A 44 -14.26 1.88 6.31
CA ALA A 44 -13.27 1.81 5.25
C ALA A 44 -11.88 2.21 5.76
N ALA A 45 -11.80 3.28 6.56
CA ALA A 45 -10.56 3.71 7.20
C ALA A 45 -10.01 2.62 8.16
N GLU A 46 -10.87 2.00 8.97
CA GLU A 46 -10.47 0.93 9.89
C GLU A 46 -9.94 -0.30 9.13
N ARG A 47 -10.62 -0.72 8.06
CA ARG A 47 -10.18 -1.85 7.21
C ARG A 47 -8.81 -1.59 6.61
N LEU A 48 -8.60 -0.40 6.06
CA LEU A 48 -7.33 0.00 5.47
C LEU A 48 -6.21 0.06 6.51
N ALA A 49 -6.50 0.58 7.71
CA ALA A 49 -5.54 0.62 8.80
C ALA A 49 -5.14 -0.79 9.28
N ARG A 50 -6.10 -1.71 9.44
CA ARG A 50 -5.80 -3.11 9.76
C ARG A 50 -4.94 -3.77 8.69
N PHE A 51 -5.30 -3.59 7.42
CA PHE A 51 -4.54 -4.13 6.29
C PHE A 51 -3.10 -3.63 6.29
N ALA A 52 -2.88 -2.33 6.54
CA ALA A 52 -1.53 -1.76 6.60
C ALA A 52 -0.70 -2.31 7.78
N LEU A 53 -1.33 -2.56 8.93
CA LEU A 53 -0.67 -3.17 10.09
C LEU A 53 -0.31 -4.64 9.83
N ASP A 54 -1.23 -5.41 9.25
CA ASP A 54 -0.99 -6.81 8.90
C ASP A 54 0.13 -6.95 7.86
N LEU A 55 0.30 -5.97 6.97
CA LEU A 55 1.37 -5.93 5.98
C LEU A 55 2.76 -5.77 6.60
N LEU A 56 2.86 -5.25 7.83
CA LEU A 56 4.13 -5.06 8.55
C LEU A 56 4.50 -6.21 9.48
N GLY A 57 3.53 -7.08 9.81
CA GLY A 57 3.68 -8.23 10.70
C GLY A 57 4.58 -9.35 10.16
#